data_AF-A0A957R0N2-F1
#
_entry.id   AF-A0A957R0N2-F1
#
_cell.length_a   1.000
_cell.length_b   1.000
_cell.length_c   1.000
_cell.angle_alpha   90.00
_cell.angle_beta   90.00
_cell.angle_gamma   90.00
#
_symmetry.space_group_name_H-M   'P 1'
#
loop_
_entity.id
_entity.type
_entity.pdbx_description
1 polymer ?
#
loop_
_entity_poly.entity_id
_entity_poly.type
_entity_poly.pdbx_seq_one_letter_code
_entity_poly.pdbx_strand_id
1 'polypeptide(L)'
;VQAPQTPLDENVLVSLINELATLPAPLMLVLDDYHLINAEPVDQALTFLLEHAPPQLRLVIATRDDPQLPLARLRARGQLNELRALDLRFSLTETGQFLNQAMRLNLSPEAIATLEARTEGWIAGL
;
A
#
# COMPACT_ATOMS: atom_id res chain seq x y z
N VAL A 1 23.37 2.95 14.33
CA VAL A 1 24.24 3.68 13.39
C VAL A 1 23.35 4.20 12.29
N GLN A 2 23.09 5.51 12.27
CA GLN A 2 22.27 6.13 11.23
C GLN A 2 23.16 6.25 9.99
N ALA A 3 22.79 5.56 8.92
CA ALA A 3 23.53 5.65 7.66
C ALA A 3 23.52 7.12 7.19
N PRO A 4 24.63 7.65 6.64
CA PRO A 4 24.66 8.99 6.11
C PRO A 4 23.58 9.13 5.03
N GLN A 5 22.62 10.03 5.23
CA GLN A 5 21.59 10.34 4.25
C GLN A 5 22.22 11.18 3.14
N THR A 6 22.91 10.50 2.24
CA THR A 6 23.39 11.11 1.00
C THR A 6 22.18 11.24 0.08
N PRO A 7 21.97 12.39 -0.58
CA PRO A 7 20.95 12.50 -1.61
C PRO A 7 21.13 11.37 -2.63
N LEU A 8 20.04 10.72 -3.02
CA LEU A 8 20.08 9.75 -4.12
C LEU A 8 20.50 10.49 -5.37
N ASP A 9 21.63 10.09 -5.98
CA ASP A 9 22.14 10.68 -7.20
C ASP A 9 21.12 10.49 -8.33
N GLU A 10 20.66 11.60 -8.93
CA GLU A 10 19.71 11.58 -10.04
C GLU A 10 20.17 10.69 -11.20
N ASN A 11 21.49 10.60 -11.44
CA ASN A 11 22.03 9.73 -12.49
C ASN A 11 21.74 8.26 -12.23
N VAL A 12 21.73 7.84 -10.95
CA VAL A 12 21.39 6.47 -10.56
C VAL A 12 19.91 6.21 -10.83
N LEU A 13 19.03 7.16 -10.51
CA LEU A 13 17.59 7.03 -10.79
C LEU A 13 17.30 6.96 -12.29
N VAL A 14 17.96 7.80 -13.09
CA VAL A 14 17.84 7.77 -14.55
C VAL A 14 18.33 6.45 -15.13
N SER A 15 19.48 5.94 -14.68
CA SER A 15 19.98 4.61 -15.11
C SER A 15 19.00 3.51 -14.75
N LEU A 16 18.48 3.52 -13.51
CA LEU A 16 17.50 2.55 -13.04
C LEU A 16 16.24 2.56 -13.92
N ILE A 17 15.67 3.73 -14.20
CA ILE A 17 14.49 3.86 -15.07
C ILE A 17 14.77 3.30 -16.45
N ASN A 18 15.91 3.63 -17.04
CA ASN A 18 16.30 3.14 -18.37
C ASN A 18 16.42 1.61 -18.38
N GLU A 19 17.06 1.03 -17.37
CA GLU A 19 17.19 -0.42 -17.23
C GLU A 19 15.82 -1.10 -17.05
N LEU A 20 14.96 -0.55 -16.19
CA LEU A 20 13.58 -1.03 -15.99
C LEU A 20 12.77 -0.99 -17.29
N ALA A 21 12.97 0.02 -18.14
CA ALA A 21 12.31 0.13 -19.43
C ALA A 21 12.73 -0.96 -20.44
N THR A 22 13.90 -1.58 -20.24
CA THR A 22 14.38 -2.70 -21.07
C THR A 22 13.82 -4.06 -20.64
N LEU A 23 13.13 -4.14 -19.51
CA LEU A 23 12.60 -5.41 -19.01
C LEU A 23 11.56 -5.99 -19.98
N PRO A 24 11.66 -7.30 -20.32
CA PRO A 24 10.76 -7.94 -21.27
C PRO A 24 9.37 -8.22 -20.69
N ALA A 25 9.21 -8.10 -19.37
CA ALA A 25 7.98 -8.39 -18.65
C ALA A 25 7.69 -7.31 -17.60
N PRO A 26 6.41 -7.15 -17.18
CA PRO A 26 6.07 -6.24 -16.10
C PRO A 26 6.78 -6.59 -14.79
N LEU A 27 7.27 -5.57 -14.08
CA LEU A 27 7.88 -5.65 -12.77
C LEU A 27 6.93 -5.02 -11.73
N MET A 28 6.73 -5.71 -10.61
CA MET A 28 6.05 -5.16 -9.45
C MET A 28 7.06 -4.88 -8.34
N LEU A 29 7.16 -3.61 -7.93
CA LEU A 29 7.92 -3.19 -6.76
C LEU A 29 6.94 -2.98 -5.61
N VAL A 30 7.11 -3.73 -4.53
CA VAL A 30 6.26 -3.62 -3.33
C VAL A 30 7.08 -3.01 -2.20
N LEU A 31 6.61 -1.89 -1.67
CA LEU A 31 7.15 -1.24 -0.49
C LEU A 31 6.17 -1.43 0.66
N ASP A 32 6.53 -2.32 1.59
CA ASP A 32 5.74 -2.55 2.79
C ASP A 32 6.22 -1.66 3.94
N ASP A 33 5.31 -1.35 4.87
CA ASP A 33 5.54 -0.47 6.00
C ASP A 33 6.23 0.87 5.64
N TYR A 34 5.83 1.49 4.52
CA TYR A 34 6.50 2.68 3.97
C TYR A 34 6.58 3.86 4.95
N HIS A 35 5.59 4.03 5.83
CA HIS A 35 5.59 5.00 6.93
C HIS A 35 6.82 4.92 7.88
N LEU A 36 7.56 3.80 7.91
CA LEU A 36 8.82 3.69 8.67
C LEU A 36 9.98 4.46 8.01
N ILE A 37 9.86 4.77 6.72
CA ILE A 37 10.82 5.61 6.00
C ILE A 37 10.52 7.06 6.34
N ASN A 38 11.37 7.63 7.20
CA ASN A 38 11.37 9.07 7.51
C ASN A 38 12.58 9.73 6.84
N ALA A 39 12.53 9.85 5.52
CA ALA A 39 13.61 10.41 4.72
C ALA A 39 13.05 11.11 3.47
N GLU A 40 12.99 12.44 3.51
CA GLU A 40 12.56 13.27 2.37
C GLU A 40 13.28 12.93 1.05
N PRO A 41 14.59 12.61 1.01
CA PRO A 41 15.24 12.20 -0.23
C PRO A 41 14.63 10.94 -0.87
N VAL A 42 14.03 10.04 -0.08
CA VAL A 42 13.36 8.85 -0.60
C VAL A 42 12.02 9.21 -1.24
N ASP A 43 11.24 10.10 -0.60
CA ASP A 43 9.98 10.60 -1.17
C ASP A 43 10.23 11.33 -2.50
N GLN A 44 11.28 12.14 -2.57
CA GLN A 44 11.70 12.83 -3.78
C GLN A 44 12.10 11.85 -4.88
N ALA A 45 12.91 10.83 -4.55
CA ALA A 45 13.33 9.81 -5.50
C ALA A 45 12.15 8.98 -6.02
N LEU A 46 11.20 8.59 -5.16
CA LEU A 46 10.00 7.88 -5.59
C LEU A 46 9.06 8.76 -6.40
N THR A 47 8.95 10.05 -6.07
CA THR A 47 8.22 11.01 -6.89
C THR A 47 8.81 11.10 -8.30
N PHE A 48 10.14 11.22 -8.40
CA PHE A 48 10.85 11.23 -9.67
C PHE A 48 10.63 9.93 -10.45
N LEU A 49 10.73 8.78 -9.78
CA LEU A 49 10.45 7.46 -10.37
C LEU A 49 9.03 7.38 -10.92
N LEU A 50 8.02 7.83 -10.17
CA LEU A 50 6.61 7.80 -10.60
C LEU A 50 6.31 8.73 -11.78
N GLU A 51 7.00 9.87 -11.85
CA GLU A 51 6.86 10.81 -12.98
C GLU A 51 7.44 10.26 -14.29
N HIS A 52 8.45 9.40 -14.19
CA HIS A 52 9.20 8.86 -15.34
C HIS A 52 9.06 7.33 -15.47
N ALA A 53 8.14 6.71 -14.72
CA ALA A 53 8.03 5.26 -14.63
C ALA A 53 7.74 4.65 -16.00
N PRO A 54 8.49 3.64 -16.43
CA PRO A 54 8.19 2.92 -17.65
C PRO A 54 6.92 2.06 -17.44
N PRO A 55 6.16 1.74 -18.51
CA PRO A 55 4.89 1.00 -18.38
C PRO A 55 5.04 -0.41 -17.79
N GLN A 56 6.26 -0.96 -17.80
CA GLN A 56 6.59 -2.23 -17.17
C GLN A 56 6.54 -2.15 -15.64
N LEU A 57 6.82 -0.99 -15.03
CA LEU A 57 6.90 -0.85 -13.59
C LEU A 57 5.50 -0.60 -12.98
N ARG A 58 5.17 -1.40 -11.98
CA ARG A 58 4.03 -1.17 -11.08
C ARG A 58 4.55 -1.01 -9.66
N LEU A 59 4.26 0.13 -9.04
CA LEU A 59 4.60 0.39 -7.66
C LEU A 59 3.38 0.09 -6.76
N VAL A 60 3.59 -0.70 -5.72
CA VAL A 60 2.62 -0.97 -4.66
C VAL A 60 3.22 -0.47 -3.35
N ILE A 61 2.49 0.37 -2.63
CA ILE A 61 2.92 0.90 -1.34
C ILE A 61 1.88 0.51 -0.30
N ALA A 62 2.31 -0.21 0.74
CA ALA A 62 1.53 -0.44 1.95
C ALA A 62 2.08 0.47 3.06
N THR A 63 1.18 1.22 3.67
CA THR A 63 1.54 2.29 4.61
C THR A 63 0.38 2.60 5.54
N ARG A 64 0.69 3.13 6.73
CA ARG A 64 -0.30 3.54 7.73
C ARG A 64 -0.78 4.98 7.52
N ASP A 65 0.07 5.80 6.95
CA ASP A 65 -0.18 7.22 6.69
C ASP A 65 0.01 7.53 5.20
N ASP A 66 -0.63 8.60 4.72
CA ASP A 66 -0.45 9.06 3.34
C ASP A 66 1.01 9.47 3.10
N PRO A 67 1.72 8.85 2.14
CA PRO A 67 3.09 9.21 1.83
C PRO A 67 3.15 10.61 1.21
N GLN A 68 4.28 11.30 1.33
CA GLN A 68 4.52 12.63 0.74
C GLN A 68 4.78 12.53 -0.77
N LEU A 69 3.85 11.89 -1.48
CA LEU A 69 3.84 11.71 -2.92
C LEU A 69 2.71 12.55 -3.52
N PRO A 70 2.77 12.89 -4.82
CA PRO A 70 1.76 13.69 -5.49
C PRO A 70 0.47 12.90 -5.80
N LEU A 71 -0.14 12.26 -4.79
CA LEU A 71 -1.28 11.35 -4.90
C LEU A 71 -2.49 12.00 -5.57
N ALA A 72 -2.80 13.26 -5.23
CA ALA A 72 -3.91 13.99 -5.84
C ALA A 72 -3.76 14.12 -7.37
N ARG A 73 -2.53 14.35 -7.84
CA ARG A 73 -2.22 14.45 -9.27
C ARG A 73 -2.33 13.10 -9.96
N LEU A 74 -1.83 12.03 -9.33
CA LEU A 74 -1.94 10.66 -9.84
C LEU A 74 -3.41 10.22 -9.93
N ARG A 75 -4.20 10.54 -8.90
CA ARG A 75 -5.65 10.27 -8.86
C ARG A 75 -6.39 10.99 -9.97
N ALA A 76 -6.14 12.29 -10.17
CA ALA A 76 -6.76 13.07 -11.23
C ALA A 76 -6.43 12.53 -12.64
N ARG A 77 -5.29 11.86 -12.81
CA ARG A 77 -4.86 11.23 -14.07
C ARG A 77 -5.31 9.77 -14.21
N GLY A 78 -6.01 9.20 -13.22
CA GLY A 78 -6.38 7.77 -13.22
C GLY A 78 -5.18 6.83 -13.10
N GLN A 79 -4.05 7.30 -12.55
CA GLN A 79 -2.81 6.55 -12.39
C GLN A 79 -2.61 5.98 -10.98
N LEU A 80 -3.66 6.00 -10.15
CA LEU A 80 -3.62 5.59 -8.76
C LEU A 80 -4.81 4.67 -8.45
N ASN A 81 -4.52 3.50 -7.91
CA ASN A 81 -5.49 2.65 -7.24
C ASN A 81 -5.23 2.75 -5.74
N GLU A 82 -6.27 2.97 -4.94
CA GLU A 82 -6.17 3.11 -3.49
C GLU A 82 -7.11 2.11 -2.82
N LEU A 83 -6.58 1.40 -1.83
CA LEU A 83 -7.36 0.63 -0.88
C LEU A 83 -7.16 1.28 0.48
N ARG A 84 -8.23 1.83 1.04
CA ARG A 84 -8.20 2.50 2.33
C ARG A 84 -8.61 1.55 3.44
N ALA A 85 -8.29 1.93 4.67
CA ALA A 85 -8.67 1.20 5.87
C ALA A 85 -10.17 0.82 5.89
N LEU A 86 -11.04 1.72 5.45
CA LEU A 86 -12.49 1.46 5.39
C LEU A 86 -12.87 0.40 4.35
N ASP A 87 -12.12 0.30 3.25
CA ASP A 87 -12.36 -0.71 2.21
C ASP A 87 -11.90 -2.12 2.64
N LEU A 88 -11.04 -2.21 3.65
CA LEU A 88 -10.49 -3.45 4.18
C LEU A 88 -11.26 -4.00 5.39
N ARG A 89 -12.14 -3.20 5.99
CA ARG A 89 -12.99 -3.65 7.10
C ARG A 89 -14.04 -4.61 6.56
N PHE A 90 -14.24 -5.71 7.26
CA PHE A 90 -15.35 -6.60 6.98
C PHE A 90 -16.67 -5.94 7.34
N SER A 91 -17.63 -6.02 6.42
CA SER A 91 -19.04 -5.83 6.74
C SER A 91 -19.51 -6.87 7.77
N LEU A 92 -20.66 -6.64 8.39
CA LEU A 92 -21.28 -7.62 9.28
C LEU A 92 -21.46 -9.00 8.61
N THR A 93 -21.83 -9.01 7.33
CA THR A 93 -21.98 -10.23 6.55
C THR A 93 -20.66 -10.96 6.36
N GLU A 94 -19.60 -10.24 5.95
CA GLU A 94 -18.26 -10.82 5.79
C GLU A 94 -17.68 -11.29 7.12
N THR A 95 -17.94 -10.56 8.22
CA THR A 95 -17.55 -10.94 9.58
C THR A 95 -18.19 -12.27 9.97
N GLY A 96 -19.50 -12.43 9.74
CA GLY A 96 -20.19 -13.70 10.01
C GLY A 96 -19.70 -14.84 9.13
N GLN A 97 -19.43 -14.59 7.85
CA GLN A 97 -18.85 -15.57 6.94
C GLN A 97 -17.46 -16.00 7.41
N PHE A 98 -16.60 -15.06 7.76
CA PHE A 98 -15.26 -15.34 8.27
C PHE A 98 -15.30 -16.17 9.55
N LEU A 99 -16.03 -15.72 10.57
CA LEU A 99 -16.06 -16.36 11.88
C LEU A 99 -16.67 -17.77 11.84
N ASN A 100 -17.74 -17.97 11.07
CA ASN A 100 -18.45 -19.25 11.08
C ASN A 100 -18.08 -20.18 9.92
N GLN A 101 -17.70 -19.67 8.76
CA GLN A 101 -17.35 -20.50 7.61
C GLN A 101 -15.85 -20.77 7.54
N ALA A 102 -15.00 -19.76 7.71
CA ALA A 102 -13.55 -19.92 7.67
C ALA A 102 -13.01 -20.43 9.01
N MET A 103 -13.39 -19.79 10.12
CA MET A 103 -12.89 -20.11 11.47
C MET A 103 -13.70 -21.18 12.21
N ARG A 104 -14.88 -21.57 11.69
CA ARG A 104 -15.75 -22.64 12.22
C ARG A 104 -16.18 -22.45 13.69
N LEU A 105 -16.33 -21.20 14.12
CA LEU A 105 -16.64 -20.87 15.53
C LEU A 105 -18.12 -21.05 15.91
N ASN A 106 -19.02 -21.21 14.93
CA ASN A 106 -20.47 -21.40 15.12
C ASN A 106 -21.11 -20.39 16.07
N LEU A 107 -20.69 -19.13 15.99
CA LEU A 107 -21.19 -18.03 16.79
C LEU A 107 -22.61 -17.63 16.38
N SER A 108 -23.40 -17.20 17.36
CA SER A 108 -24.73 -16.64 17.10
C SER A 108 -24.62 -15.30 16.36
N PRO A 109 -25.68 -14.87 15.64
CA PRO A 109 -25.71 -13.55 15.01
C PRO A 109 -25.46 -12.40 15.99
N GLU A 110 -25.93 -12.51 17.23
CA GLU A 110 -25.74 -11.52 18.29
C GLU A 110 -24.28 -11.41 18.73
N ALA A 111 -23.58 -12.55 18.85
CA ALA A 111 -22.15 -12.58 19.17
C ALA A 111 -21.32 -12.00 18.01
N ILE A 112 -21.69 -12.31 16.76
CA ILE A 112 -21.06 -11.74 15.56
C ILE A 112 -21.22 -10.22 15.54
N ALA A 113 -22.44 -9.71 15.75
CA ALA A 113 -22.69 -8.27 15.80
C ALA A 113 -21.93 -7.58 16.93
N THR A 114 -21.79 -8.23 18.08
CA THR A 114 -21.02 -7.71 19.20
C THR A 114 -19.52 -7.63 18.88
N LEU A 115 -18.96 -8.66 18.22
CA LEU A 115 -17.56 -8.68 17.81
C LEU A 115 -17.29 -7.66 16.70
N GLU A 116 -18.16 -7.57 15.71
CA GLU A 116 -18.06 -6.57 14.63
C GLU A 116 -18.07 -5.15 15.20
N ALA A 117 -19.02 -4.80 16.08
CA ALA A 117 -19.08 -3.48 16.70
C ALA A 117 -17.87 -3.16 17.58
N ARG A 118 -17.24 -4.16 18.22
CA ARG A 118 -16.05 -3.96 19.07
C ARG A 118 -14.75 -3.84 18.29
N THR A 119 -14.69 -4.48 17.13
CA THR A 119 -13.50 -4.53 16.27
C THR A 119 -13.63 -3.59 15.09
N GLU A 120 -14.79 -2.95 14.90
CA GLU A 120 -15.14 -2.16 13.73
C GLU A 120 -14.91 -2.92 12.40
N GLY A 121 -15.12 -4.25 12.41
CA GLY A 121 -14.89 -5.11 11.25
C GLY A 121 -13.41 -5.36 10.92
N TRP A 122 -12.48 -4.96 11.78
CA TRP A 122 -11.05 -5.25 11.58
C TRP A 122 -10.74 -6.73 11.79
N ILE A 123 -10.39 -7.41 10.71
CA ILE A 123 -10.06 -8.84 10.68
C ILE A 123 -9.01 -9.23 11.73
N ALA A 124 -7.98 -8.40 11.92
CA ALA A 124 -6.92 -8.69 12.88
C ALA A 124 -7.40 -8.67 14.36
N GLY A 125 -8.54 -8.03 14.63
CA GLY A 125 -9.16 -8.00 15.95
C GLY A 125 -10.33 -8.98 16.13
N LEU A 126 -10.80 -9.60 15.04
CA LEU A 126 -11.89 -10.59 15.00
C LEU A 126 -11.40 -12.00 15.31
#